data_AF-A0A363CYI8-F1
#
_entry.id   AF-A0A363CYI8-F1
#
_cell.length_a   1.000
_cell.length_b   1.000
_cell.length_c   1.000
_cell.angle_alpha   90.00
_cell.angle_beta   90.00
_cell.angle_gamma   90.00
#
_symmetry.space_group_name_H-M   'P 1'
#
loop_
_entity.id
_entity.type
_entity.pdbx_description
1 polymer ?
#
loop_
_entity_poly.entity_id
_entity_poly.type
_entity_poly.pdbx_seq_one_letter_code
_entity_poly.pdbx_strand_id
1 'polypeptide(L)'
;MKKKKRDLLAPASKCCLKKYLDIDFISKYGSLLAILSIFLLQIYNLSIGYNFYTSLFSFFVNGFFLFAVLVKTEFISFEKIQPYLNIILKVLIFVLVLNFFAYWLSQIGLFNYIFAPISLLGAYLVFMLLIK
;
A
#
# COMPACT_ATOMS: atom_id res chain seq x y z
N MET A 1 -42.00 -3.43 36.01
CA MET A 1 -41.52 -2.53 34.95
C MET A 1 -40.03 -2.78 34.67
N LYS A 2 -39.70 -3.42 33.55
CA LYS A 2 -38.30 -3.69 33.14
C LYS A 2 -37.69 -2.44 32.50
N LYS A 3 -36.74 -1.78 33.17
CA LYS A 3 -35.88 -0.76 32.56
C LYS A 3 -34.66 -1.45 31.91
N LYS A 4 -34.76 -1.78 30.62
CA LYS A 4 -33.60 -2.05 29.75
C LYS A 4 -33.58 -0.98 28.66
N LYS A 5 -32.74 0.05 28.82
CA LYS A 5 -32.36 1.00 27.75
C LYS A 5 -30.92 1.43 27.97
N ARG A 6 -29.98 0.55 27.62
CA ARG A 6 -28.58 0.89 27.33
C ARG A 6 -28.07 -0.17 26.37
N ASP A 7 -28.43 -0.01 25.09
CA ASP A 7 -27.74 -0.63 23.94
C ASP A 7 -28.33 -0.06 22.64
N LEU A 8 -28.43 1.27 22.58
CA LEU A 8 -28.85 1.99 21.36
C LEU A 8 -27.70 2.27 20.39
N LEU A 9 -26.47 1.87 20.75
CA LEU A 9 -25.25 2.07 19.96
C LEU A 9 -24.58 0.75 19.54
N ALA A 10 -25.11 -0.40 19.95
CA ALA A 10 -24.67 -1.68 19.42
C ALA A 10 -25.40 -1.91 18.08
N PRO A 11 -24.69 -2.01 16.93
CA PRO A 11 -25.35 -2.31 15.67
C PRO A 11 -26.04 -3.67 15.79
N ALA A 12 -27.34 -3.70 15.46
CA ALA A 12 -28.21 -4.88 15.57
C ALA A 12 -27.77 -6.07 14.70
N SER A 13 -26.79 -5.89 13.82
CA SER A 13 -26.27 -6.94 12.96
C SER A 13 -24.75 -6.83 12.79
N LYS A 14 -23.99 -7.73 13.42
CA LYS A 14 -22.61 -8.06 13.04
C LYS A 14 -22.48 -8.59 11.59
N CYS A 15 -23.61 -8.82 10.92
CA CYS A 15 -23.72 -9.52 9.63
C CYS A 15 -23.55 -8.60 8.41
N CYS A 16 -23.87 -7.30 8.52
CA CYS A 16 -23.92 -6.42 7.34
C CYS A 16 -22.60 -5.65 7.07
N LEU A 17 -21.81 -5.39 8.10
CA LEU A 17 -20.53 -4.67 7.94
C LEU A 17 -19.48 -5.52 7.20
N LYS A 18 -19.59 -6.85 7.31
CA LYS A 18 -18.74 -7.82 6.61
C LYS A 18 -18.97 -7.86 5.09
N LYS A 19 -20.10 -7.34 4.61
CA LYS A 19 -20.47 -7.30 3.18
C LYS A 19 -19.95 -6.06 2.45
N TYR A 20 -19.59 -5.00 3.17
CA TYR A 20 -19.19 -3.72 2.57
C TYR A 20 -17.69 -3.45 2.56
N LEU A 21 -16.91 -4.14 3.39
CA LEU A 21 -15.46 -4.18 3.27
C LEU A 21 -15.07 -5.57 2.79
N ASP A 22 -15.11 -5.78 1.48
CA ASP A 22 -14.42 -6.91 0.88
C ASP A 22 -12.91 -6.61 0.99
N ILE A 23 -12.34 -6.97 2.13
CA ILE A 23 -10.94 -6.72 2.51
C ILE A 23 -10.00 -7.24 1.41
N ASP A 24 -10.46 -8.22 0.64
CA ASP A 24 -9.80 -8.80 -0.52
C ASP A 24 -9.68 -7.83 -1.68
N PHE A 25 -10.80 -7.23 -2.06
CA PHE A 25 -10.81 -6.17 -3.06
C PHE A 25 -9.95 -4.98 -2.61
N ILE A 26 -10.13 -4.52 -1.37
CA ILE A 26 -9.43 -3.35 -0.84
C ILE A 26 -7.92 -3.60 -0.77
N SER A 27 -7.49 -4.78 -0.34
CA SER A 27 -6.07 -5.15 -0.31
C SER A 27 -5.45 -5.19 -1.70
N LYS A 28 -6.11 -5.84 -2.69
CA LYS A 28 -5.57 -5.94 -4.06
C LYS A 28 -5.44 -4.57 -4.73
N TYR A 29 -6.53 -3.80 -4.76
CA TYR A 29 -6.53 -2.51 -5.47
C TYR A 29 -5.80 -1.42 -4.67
N GLY A 30 -5.93 -1.43 -3.34
CA GLY A 30 -5.29 -0.44 -2.49
C GLY A 30 -3.77 -0.59 -2.44
N SER A 31 -3.23 -1.81 -2.40
CA SER A 31 -1.77 -2.01 -2.51
C SER A 31 -1.25 -1.52 -3.85
N LEU A 32 -1.97 -1.83 -4.94
CA LEU A 32 -1.59 -1.42 -6.29
C LEU A 32 -1.60 0.10 -6.41
N LEU A 33 -2.63 0.76 -5.90
CA LEU A 33 -2.75 2.22 -5.91
C LEU A 33 -1.61 2.87 -5.11
N ALA A 34 -1.29 2.36 -3.92
CA ALA A 34 -0.21 2.90 -3.11
C ALA A 34 1.15 2.85 -3.82
N ILE A 35 1.50 1.68 -4.40
CA ILE A 35 2.77 1.53 -5.12
C ILE A 35 2.78 2.36 -6.40
N LEU A 36 1.65 2.41 -7.12
CA LEU A 36 1.52 3.22 -8.33
C LEU A 36 1.71 4.71 -8.04
N SER A 37 1.15 5.24 -6.95
CA SER A 37 1.35 6.64 -6.54
C SER A 37 2.82 6.95 -6.28
N ILE A 38 3.54 6.06 -5.60
CA ILE A 38 4.99 6.22 -5.34
C ILE A 38 5.78 6.15 -6.65
N PHE A 39 5.40 5.25 -7.56
CA PHE A 39 6.04 5.12 -8.87
C PHE A 39 5.85 6.38 -9.73
N LEU A 40 4.63 6.92 -9.78
CA LEU A 40 4.32 8.17 -10.50
C LEU A 40 5.10 9.36 -9.93
N LEU A 41 5.32 9.43 -8.62
CA LEU A 41 6.17 10.44 -8.00
C LEU A 41 7.61 10.37 -8.53
N GLN A 42 8.18 9.17 -8.75
CA GLN A 42 9.52 9.04 -9.33
C GLN A 42 9.57 9.48 -10.78
N ILE A 43 8.52 9.19 -11.57
CA ILE A 43 8.39 9.72 -12.95
C ILE A 43 8.39 11.24 -12.93
N TYR A 44 7.61 11.84 -12.03
CA TYR A 44 7.57 13.28 -11.88
C TYR A 44 8.95 13.86 -11.55
N ASN A 45 9.66 13.29 -10.57
CA ASN A 45 11.01 13.72 -10.19
C ASN A 45 12.00 13.64 -11.37
N LEU A 46 11.92 12.58 -12.18
CA LEU A 46 12.74 12.42 -13.39
C LEU A 46 12.39 13.47 -14.45
N SER A 47 11.10 13.75 -14.66
CA SER A 47 10.64 14.73 -15.65
C SER A 47 11.14 16.15 -15.36
N ILE A 48 11.29 16.50 -14.08
CA ILE A 48 11.80 17.82 -13.66
C ILE A 48 13.33 17.82 -13.43
N GLY A 49 14.01 16.69 -13.62
CA GLY A 49 15.45 16.55 -13.42
C GLY A 49 15.90 16.59 -11.95
N TYR A 50 14.98 16.48 -11.00
CA TYR A 50 15.32 16.54 -9.57
C TYR A 50 16.05 15.27 -9.14
N ASN A 51 17.29 15.43 -8.65
CA ASN A 51 18.12 14.33 -8.16
C ASN A 51 18.16 13.13 -9.13
N PHE A 52 18.41 13.42 -10.42
CA PHE A 52 18.21 12.52 -11.55
C PHE A 52 18.69 11.08 -11.34
N TYR A 53 19.94 10.86 -10.94
CA TYR A 53 20.50 9.52 -10.77
C TYR A 53 19.78 8.71 -9.67
N THR A 54 19.52 9.35 -8.52
CA THR A 54 18.75 8.76 -7.41
C THR A 54 17.30 8.50 -7.79
N SER A 55 16.66 9.42 -8.51
CA SER A 55 15.30 9.26 -9.02
C SER A 55 15.22 8.13 -10.06
N LEU A 56 16.26 7.95 -10.88
CA LEU A 56 16.35 6.89 -11.88
C LEU A 56 16.49 5.52 -11.22
N PHE A 57 17.37 5.39 -10.23
CA PHE A 57 17.51 4.16 -9.45
C PHE A 57 16.20 3.81 -8.74
N SER A 58 15.59 4.82 -8.08
CA SER A 58 14.30 4.67 -7.40
C SER A 58 13.18 4.27 -8.36
N PHE A 59 13.17 4.79 -9.59
CA PHE A 59 12.22 4.41 -10.62
C PHE A 59 12.27 2.91 -10.94
N PHE A 60 13.47 2.34 -11.14
CA PHE A 60 13.62 0.91 -11.41
C PHE A 60 13.20 0.05 -10.22
N VAL A 61 13.62 0.42 -9.01
CA VAL A 61 13.26 -0.32 -7.79
C VAL A 61 11.75 -0.32 -7.55
N ASN A 62 11.11 0.85 -7.66
CA ASN A 62 9.66 0.95 -7.51
C ASN A 62 8.90 0.26 -8.66
N GLY A 63 9.43 0.29 -9.88
CA GLY A 63 8.87 -0.46 -11.01
C GLY A 63 8.92 -1.97 -10.78
N PHE A 64 10.01 -2.48 -10.22
CA PHE A 64 10.12 -3.90 -9.83
C PHE A 64 9.11 -4.28 -8.75
N PHE A 65 8.93 -3.44 -7.72
CA PHE A 65 7.93 -3.68 -6.69
C PHE A 65 6.50 -3.63 -7.24
N LEU A 66 6.20 -2.70 -8.14
CA LEU A 66 4.92 -2.63 -8.83
C LEU A 66 4.64 -3.91 -9.63
N PHE A 67 5.65 -4.40 -10.36
CA PHE A 67 5.57 -5.67 -11.07
C PHE A 67 5.29 -6.84 -10.11
N ALA A 68 5.99 -6.93 -8.99
CA ALA A 68 5.77 -8.00 -8.01
C ALA A 68 4.35 -7.95 -7.42
N VAL A 69 3.83 -6.76 -7.12
CA VAL A 69 2.44 -6.60 -6.66
C VAL A 69 1.45 -7.03 -7.75
N LEU A 70 1.65 -6.63 -9.00
CA LEU A 70 0.79 -7.04 -10.13
C LEU A 70 0.71 -8.56 -10.25
N VAL A 71 1.85 -9.26 -10.13
CA VAL A 71 1.87 -10.73 -10.17
C VAL A 71 1.18 -11.33 -8.96
N LYS A 72 1.42 -10.83 -7.73
CA LYS A 72 0.74 -11.33 -6.52
C LYS A 72 -0.78 -11.12 -6.57
N THR A 73 -1.24 -10.03 -7.18
CA THR A 73 -2.67 -9.73 -7.34
C THR A 73 -3.34 -10.47 -8.51
N GLU A 74 -2.56 -11.24 -9.28
CA GLU A 74 -3.00 -12.02 -10.45
C GLU A 74 -3.43 -11.17 -11.66
N PHE A 75 -3.06 -9.89 -11.71
CA PHE A 75 -3.25 -9.08 -12.93
C PHE A 75 -2.33 -9.52 -14.07
N ILE A 76 -1.18 -10.10 -13.73
CA ILE A 76 -0.20 -10.64 -14.67
C ILE A 76 0.26 -12.01 -14.15
N SER A 77 0.36 -13.01 -15.02
CA SER A 77 0.98 -14.30 -14.69
C SER A 77 2.45 -14.30 -15.07
N PHE A 78 3.32 -14.64 -14.11
CA PHE A 78 4.74 -14.82 -14.36
C PHE A 78 5.32 -15.88 -13.43
N GLU A 79 5.42 -17.12 -13.92
CA GLU A 79 5.76 -18.28 -13.10
C GLU A 79 7.15 -18.18 -12.44
N LYS A 80 8.13 -17.58 -13.12
CA LYS A 80 9.50 -17.49 -12.62
C LYS A 80 9.66 -16.64 -11.35
N ILE A 81 8.80 -15.63 -11.15
CA ILE A 81 8.91 -14.74 -9.98
C ILE A 81 8.08 -15.25 -8.79
N GLN A 82 7.09 -16.11 -9.02
CA GLN A 82 6.21 -16.65 -7.98
C GLN A 82 6.94 -17.19 -6.73
N PRO A 83 8.00 -18.01 -6.84
CA PRO A 83 8.70 -18.52 -5.65
C PRO A 83 9.33 -17.42 -4.80
N TYR A 84 9.62 -16.26 -5.38
CA TYR A 84 10.28 -15.13 -4.71
C TYR A 84 9.30 -14.07 -4.22
N LEU A 85 8.03 -14.08 -4.65
CA LEU A 85 7.05 -13.03 -4.35
C LEU A 85 6.93 -12.74 -2.86
N ASN A 86 6.86 -13.77 -2.02
CA ASN A 86 6.69 -13.58 -0.57
C ASN A 86 7.87 -12.82 0.05
N ILE A 87 9.10 -13.08 -0.41
CA ILE A 87 10.29 -12.38 0.07
C ILE A 87 10.28 -10.94 -0.46
N ILE A 88 9.99 -10.75 -1.75
CA ILE A 88 9.93 -9.43 -2.38
C ILE A 88 8.91 -8.53 -1.68
N LEU A 89 7.71 -9.06 -1.36
CA LEU A 89 6.66 -8.29 -0.68
C LEU A 89 7.03 -7.96 0.76
N LYS A 90 7.76 -8.84 1.48
CA LYS A 90 8.30 -8.51 2.81
C LYS A 90 9.30 -7.36 2.75
N VAL A 91 10.19 -7.39 1.76
CA VAL A 91 11.14 -6.29 1.51
C VAL A 91 10.39 -5.00 1.16
N LEU A 92 9.36 -5.08 0.33
CA LEU A 92 8.51 -3.95 -0.02
C LEU A 92 7.86 -3.32 1.23
N ILE A 93 7.28 -4.13 2.11
CA ILE A 93 6.70 -3.65 3.39
C ILE A 93 7.74 -2.90 4.21
N PHE A 94 8.94 -3.47 4.35
CA PHE A 94 10.03 -2.83 5.07
C PHE A 94 10.40 -1.47 4.46
N VAL A 95 10.54 -1.40 3.13
CA VAL A 95 10.83 -0.14 2.42
C VAL A 95 9.72 0.90 2.62
N LEU A 96 8.44 0.49 2.57
CA LEU A 96 7.32 1.40 2.79
C LEU A 96 7.28 1.96 4.22
N VAL A 97 7.62 1.15 5.22
CA VAL A 97 7.74 1.61 6.60
C VAL A 97 8.87 2.62 6.75
N LEU A 98 10.03 2.39 6.13
CA LEU A 98 11.12 3.37 6.11
C LEU A 98 10.70 4.67 5.40
N ASN A 99 10.02 4.57 4.26
CA ASN A 99 9.50 5.72 3.54
C ASN A 99 8.51 6.52 4.38
N PHE A 100 7.64 5.87 5.16
CA PHE A 100 6.74 6.55 6.08
C PHE A 100 7.52 7.46 7.04
N PHE A 101 8.54 6.94 7.72
CA PHE A 101 9.35 7.75 8.64
C PHE A 101 10.10 8.87 7.92
N ALA A 102 10.66 8.59 6.74
CA ALA A 102 11.38 9.61 5.96
C ALA A 102 10.45 10.76 5.52
N TYR A 103 9.25 10.44 5.03
CA TYR A 103 8.27 11.43 4.61
C TYR A 103 7.64 12.18 5.78
N TRP A 104 7.39 11.51 6.90
CA TRP A 104 6.88 12.12 8.13
C TRP A 104 7.84 13.19 8.68
N LEU A 105 9.15 12.95 8.59
CA LEU A 105 10.17 13.89 9.02
C LEU A 105 10.47 14.99 7.99
N SER A 106 9.85 14.94 6.81
CA SER A 106 10.05 15.94 5.77
C SER A 106 9.38 17.27 6.11
N GLN A 107 10.05 18.37 5.74
CA GLN A 107 9.50 19.72 5.82
C GLN A 107 8.52 20.04 4.68
N ILE A 108 8.47 19.19 3.64
CA ILE A 108 7.58 19.38 2.50
C ILE A 108 6.22 18.78 2.83
N GLY A 109 5.18 19.61 2.85
CA GLY A 109 3.83 19.21 3.23
C GLY A 109 3.26 18.06 2.39
N LEU A 110 3.58 18.01 1.10
CA LEU A 110 3.17 16.91 0.21
C LEU A 110 3.76 15.57 0.68
N PHE A 111 5.01 15.51 1.12
CA PHE A 111 5.58 14.27 1.63
C PHE A 111 4.95 13.89 2.97
N ASN A 112 4.85 14.84 3.90
CA ASN A 112 4.37 14.60 5.25
C ASN A 112 2.88 14.17 5.27
N TYR A 113 2.00 14.93 4.61
CA TYR A 113 0.55 14.73 4.71
C TYR A 113 -0.05 13.78 3.67
N ILE A 114 0.66 13.48 2.58
CA ILE A 114 0.14 12.61 1.51
C ILE A 114 0.97 11.32 1.42
N PHE A 115 2.28 11.43 1.18
CA PHE A 115 3.09 10.24 0.90
C PHE A 115 3.44 9.42 2.14
N ALA A 116 3.55 10.03 3.33
CA ALA A 116 3.72 9.27 4.57
C ALA A 116 2.49 8.37 4.82
N PRO A 117 1.25 8.90 4.89
CA PRO A 117 0.05 8.07 5.04
C PRO A 117 -0.09 7.00 3.94
N ILE A 118 0.18 7.35 2.67
CA ILE A 118 0.16 6.38 1.56
C ILE A 118 1.17 5.26 1.79
N SER A 119 2.37 5.57 2.26
CA SER A 119 3.40 4.55 2.52
C SER A 119 2.99 3.60 3.64
N LEU A 120 2.46 4.13 4.75
CA LEU A 120 2.00 3.32 5.87
C LEU A 120 0.79 2.44 5.51
N LEU A 121 -0.21 3.02 4.84
CA LEU A 121 -1.38 2.29 4.34
C LEU A 121 -0.98 1.24 3.30
N GLY A 122 -0.07 1.60 2.39
CA GLY A 122 0.49 0.68 1.41
C GLY A 122 1.16 -0.52 2.09
N ALA A 123 1.98 -0.29 3.12
CA ALA A 123 2.62 -1.35 3.87
C ALA A 123 1.59 -2.32 4.49
N TYR A 124 0.53 -1.78 5.10
CA TYR A 124 -0.56 -2.58 5.65
C TYR A 124 -1.28 -3.40 4.57
N LEU A 125 -1.60 -2.79 3.43
CA LEU A 125 -2.34 -3.47 2.35
C LEU A 125 -1.51 -4.55 1.66
N VAL A 126 -0.19 -4.33 1.51
CA VAL A 126 0.75 -5.35 1.01
C VAL A 126 0.92 -6.48 2.03
N PHE A 127 0.94 -6.17 3.32
CA PHE A 127 0.94 -7.19 4.37
C PHE A 127 -0.32 -8.07 4.33
N MET A 128 -1.48 -7.46 4.08
CA MET A 128 -2.73 -8.20 3.89
C MET A 128 -2.71 -9.13 2.67
N LEU A 129 -1.95 -8.79 1.62
CA LEU A 129 -1.71 -9.70 0.49
C LEU A 129 -0.83 -10.90 0.88
N LEU A 130 0.07 -10.76 1.85
CA LEU A 130 0.96 -11.84 2.28
C LEU A 130 0.29 -12.87 3.19
N ILE A 131 -0.68 -12.44 4.00
CA ILE A 131 -1.42 -13.34 4.91
C ILE A 131 -2.38 -14.26 4.12
N LYS A 132 -2.62 -13.94 2.84
CA LYS A 132 -3.41 -14.75 1.90
C LYS A 132 -2.51 -15.61 1.03
#